data_AF-A0A1S8BLI4-F1
#
_entry.id   AF-A0A1S8BLI4-F1
#
_cell.length_a   1.000
_cell.length_b   1.000
_cell.length_c   1.000
_cell.angle_alpha   90.00
_cell.angle_beta   90.00
_cell.angle_gamma   90.00
#
_symmetry.space_group_name_H-M   'P 1'
#
loop_
_entity.id
_entity.type
_entity.pdbx_description
1 polymer ?
#
loop_
_entity_poly.entity_id
_entity_poly.type
_entity_poly.pdbx_seq_one_letter_code
_entity_poly.pdbx_strand_id
1 'polypeptide(L)'
;MSASPCITLCRGWDDPGNYVWSPFVTKVELRLRAAGAEYKAASGSVKSAPRGKIPYLTINETESLSDSTLIIENLTSTGVLPDINATLSPAQRTHDRALCALLEDKLYFYHVSSGCERIKG
;
A
#
# COMPACT_ATOMS: atom_id res chain seq x y z
N MET A 1 6.51 -2.10 -27.79
CA MET A 1 5.93 -2.87 -26.68
C MET A 1 6.67 -2.46 -25.43
N SER A 2 6.13 -1.51 -24.65
CA SER A 2 6.78 -1.11 -23.38
C SER A 2 6.64 -2.30 -22.43
N ALA A 3 7.73 -2.76 -21.84
CA ALA A 3 7.68 -3.83 -20.85
C ALA A 3 6.82 -3.37 -19.66
N SER A 4 5.89 -4.21 -19.20
CA SER A 4 5.15 -3.96 -17.97
C SER A 4 6.16 -3.86 -16.82
N PRO A 5 6.06 -2.83 -15.95
CA PRO A 5 6.99 -2.68 -14.83
C PRO A 5 6.89 -3.88 -13.90
N CYS A 6 8.02 -4.46 -13.49
CA CYS A 6 8.05 -5.54 -12.50
C CYS A 6 7.84 -4.93 -11.12
N ILE A 7 6.62 -5.03 -10.60
CA ILE A 7 6.23 -4.47 -9.31
C ILE A 7 6.35 -5.54 -8.23
N THR A 8 7.12 -5.25 -7.18
CA THR A 8 7.17 -6.09 -5.98
C THR A 8 6.70 -5.29 -4.77
N LEU A 9 5.66 -5.78 -4.10
CA LEU A 9 5.11 -5.22 -2.88
C LEU A 9 5.61 -6.00 -1.66
N CYS A 10 6.36 -5.30 -0.81
CA CYS A 10 6.88 -5.84 0.43
C CYS A 10 5.90 -5.57 1.59
N ARG A 11 5.35 -6.65 2.17
CA ARG A 11 4.20 -6.59 3.09
C ARG A 11 4.38 -7.26 4.46
N GLY A 12 5.60 -7.61 4.86
CA GLY A 12 5.88 -8.24 6.16
C GLY A 12 5.94 -9.76 6.11
N TRP A 13 4.82 -10.43 5.75
CA TRP A 13 4.72 -11.89 5.66
C TRP A 13 4.44 -12.37 4.23
N ASP A 14 4.91 -13.58 3.92
CA ASP A 14 4.71 -14.24 2.63
C ASP A 14 3.61 -15.30 2.71
N ASP A 15 2.37 -14.82 2.85
CA ASP A 15 1.17 -15.66 2.71
C ASP A 15 0.31 -15.16 1.53
N PRO A 16 0.66 -15.53 0.28
CA PRO A 16 0.02 -14.99 -0.92
C PRO A 16 -1.45 -15.40 -0.99
N GLY A 17 -2.34 -14.43 -1.19
CA GLY A 17 -3.79 -14.64 -1.20
C GLY A 17 -4.49 -14.31 0.12
N ASN A 18 -3.75 -14.17 1.22
CA ASN A 18 -4.28 -13.73 2.51
C ASN A 18 -3.94 -12.26 2.81
N TYR A 19 -4.94 -11.54 3.33
CA TYR A 19 -4.76 -10.15 3.78
C TYR A 19 -3.79 -10.08 4.95
N VAL A 20 -2.84 -9.16 4.89
CA VAL A 20 -1.97 -8.83 6.04
C VAL A 20 -2.64 -7.80 6.95
N TRP A 21 -2.30 -7.84 8.23
CA TRP A 21 -2.92 -7.00 9.27
C TRP A 21 -2.68 -5.49 9.10
N SER A 22 -1.68 -5.09 8.33
CA SER A 22 -1.40 -3.66 8.15
C SER A 22 -2.42 -3.02 7.21
N PRO A 23 -3.24 -2.04 7.67
CA PRO A 23 -4.23 -1.38 6.81
C PRO A 23 -3.56 -0.63 5.65
N PHE A 24 -2.32 -0.17 5.84
CA PHE A 24 -1.54 0.49 4.80
C PHE A 24 -1.15 -0.45 3.67
N VAL A 25 -0.85 -1.72 3.97
CA VAL A 25 -0.62 -2.72 2.92
C VAL A 25 -1.92 -3.02 2.19
N THR A 26 -3.00 -3.28 2.94
CA THR A 26 -4.31 -3.62 2.38
C THR A 26 -4.80 -2.53 1.42
N LYS A 27 -4.58 -1.25 1.77
CA LYS A 27 -4.87 -0.10 0.90
C LYS A 27 -4.16 -0.18 -0.45
N VAL A 28 -2.87 -0.52 -0.48
CA VAL A 28 -2.09 -0.62 -1.72
C VAL A 28 -2.49 -1.86 -2.53
N GLU A 29 -2.62 -3.02 -1.88
CA GLU A 29 -3.03 -4.26 -2.56
C GLU A 29 -4.42 -4.14 -3.18
N LEU A 30 -5.36 -3.51 -2.48
CA LEU A 30 -6.69 -3.27 -3.01
C LEU A 30 -6.64 -2.47 -4.31
N ARG A 31 -5.83 -1.40 -4.36
CA ARG A 31 -5.66 -0.58 -5.55
C ARG A 31 -5.06 -1.38 -6.71
N LEU A 32 -4.01 -2.16 -6.45
CA LEU A 32 -3.36 -3.01 -7.45
C LEU A 32 -4.33 -4.06 -8.01
N ARG A 33 -5.05 -4.77 -7.14
CA ARG A 33 -6.04 -5.77 -7.55
C ARG A 33 -7.19 -5.14 -8.33
N ALA A 34 -7.71 -3.99 -7.88
CA ALA A 34 -8.79 -3.29 -8.57
C ALA A 34 -8.39 -2.78 -9.96
N ALA A 35 -7.11 -2.44 -10.15
CA ALA A 35 -6.56 -2.06 -11.45
C ALA A 35 -6.23 -3.26 -12.35
N GLY A 36 -6.29 -4.50 -11.84
CA GLY A 36 -5.79 -5.68 -12.55
C GLY A 36 -4.28 -5.64 -12.78
N ALA A 37 -3.54 -4.85 -12.00
CA ALA A 37 -2.10 -4.71 -12.15
C ALA A 37 -1.38 -5.96 -11.63
N GLU A 38 -0.45 -6.50 -12.42
CA GLU A 38 0.41 -7.60 -11.99
C GLU A 38 1.44 -7.12 -10.96
N TYR A 39 1.51 -7.80 -9.83
CA TYR A 39 2.52 -7.52 -8.80
C TYR A 39 2.93 -8.80 -8.06
N LYS A 40 4.16 -8.83 -7.58
CA LYS A 40 4.67 -9.89 -6.71
C LYS A 40 4.57 -9.46 -5.26
N ALA A 41 4.04 -10.32 -4.40
CA ALA A 41 4.12 -10.13 -2.96
C ALA A 41 5.43 -10.69 -2.41
N ALA A 42 6.08 -9.99 -1.49
CA ALA A 42 7.30 -10.46 -0.83
C ALA A 42 7.25 -10.25 0.69
N SER A 43 7.87 -11.17 1.44
CA SER A 43 8.22 -11.01 2.86
C SER A 43 9.28 -9.90 3.00
N GLY A 44 8.85 -8.64 3.02
CA GLY A 44 9.73 -7.53 3.36
C GLY A 44 9.87 -7.36 4.86
N SER A 45 11.08 -7.16 5.36
CA SER A 45 11.30 -6.82 6.77
C SER A 45 11.28 -5.31 6.98
N VAL A 46 10.82 -4.86 8.15
CA VAL A 46 10.97 -3.46 8.60
C VAL A 46 12.43 -3.01 8.57
N LYS A 47 13.38 -3.95 8.77
CA LYS A 47 14.84 -3.67 8.74
C LYS A 47 15.36 -3.35 7.34
N SER A 48 14.76 -3.92 6.31
CA SER A 48 15.12 -3.69 4.90
C SER A 48 14.27 -2.60 4.24
N ALA A 49 13.29 -2.06 4.97
CA ALA A 49 12.38 -1.07 4.45
C ALA A 49 13.04 0.32 4.37
N PRO A 50 12.89 1.06 3.27
CA PRO A 50 13.23 2.47 3.25
C PRO A 50 12.41 3.17 4.32
N ARG A 51 13.06 3.93 5.19
CA ARG A 51 12.43 4.65 6.32
C ARG A 51 11.87 3.74 7.43
N GLY A 52 12.16 2.44 7.44
CA GLY A 52 11.78 1.54 8.53
C GLY A 52 10.27 1.35 8.68
N LYS A 53 9.51 1.40 7.57
CA LYS A 53 8.04 1.23 7.56
C LYS A 53 7.59 0.30 6.44
N ILE A 54 6.52 -0.44 6.69
CA ILE A 54 5.78 -1.22 5.69
C ILE A 54 4.43 -0.53 5.40
N PRO A 55 3.86 -0.63 4.18
CA PRO A 55 4.43 -1.24 2.99
C PRO A 55 5.59 -0.43 2.40
N TYR A 56 6.46 -1.14 1.67
CA TYR A 56 7.32 -0.53 0.67
C TYR A 56 7.22 -1.30 -0.64
N LEU A 57 7.50 -0.63 -1.75
CA LEU A 57 7.32 -1.15 -3.09
C LEU A 57 8.61 -0.97 -3.87
N THR A 58 9.04 -2.02 -4.58
CA THR A 58 10.14 -1.94 -5.54
C THR A 58 9.63 -2.02 -6.98
N ILE A 59 10.05 -1.06 -7.81
CA ILE A 59 9.83 -1.07 -9.25
C ILE A 59 11.13 -1.49 -9.93
N ASN A 60 11.10 -2.58 -10.69
CA ASN A 60 12.28 -3.12 -11.38
C ASN A 60 13.49 -3.33 -10.45
N GLU A 61 13.24 -3.64 -9.17
CA GLU A 61 14.26 -3.87 -8.13
C GLU A 61 15.17 -2.67 -7.79
N THR A 62 14.91 -1.47 -8.34
CA THR A 62 15.80 -0.30 -8.18
C THR A 62 15.18 0.83 -7.36
N GLU A 63 13.92 1.17 -7.61
CA GLU A 63 13.24 2.26 -6.90
C GLU A 63 12.44 1.71 -5.73
N SER A 64 12.78 2.13 -4.50
CA SER A 64 12.06 1.71 -3.31
C SER A 64 11.24 2.86 -2.72
N LEU A 65 9.93 2.78 -2.88
CA LEU A 65 8.96 3.73 -2.33
C LEU A 65 8.40 3.19 -1.04
N SER A 66 8.25 4.06 -0.05
CA SER A 66 7.64 3.71 1.24
C SER A 66 6.61 4.77 1.60
N ASP A 67 5.57 4.35 2.33
CA ASP A 67 4.30 5.07 2.54
C ASP A 67 3.24 4.72 1.48
N SER A 68 2.08 4.25 1.95
CA SER A 68 1.00 3.81 1.08
C SER A 68 0.44 4.91 0.17
N THR A 69 0.46 6.17 0.61
CA THR A 69 -0.04 7.31 -0.18
C THR A 69 0.95 7.64 -1.29
N LEU A 70 2.24 7.76 -0.97
CA LEU A 70 3.28 8.02 -1.96
C LEU A 70 3.36 6.91 -3.01
N ILE A 71 3.20 5.64 -2.58
CA ILE A 71 3.14 4.51 -3.49
C ILE A 71 1.97 4.67 -4.48
N ILE A 72 0.75 4.94 -3.98
CA ILE A 72 -0.43 5.08 -4.85
C ILE A 72 -0.28 6.27 -5.79
N GLU A 73 0.23 7.40 -5.31
CA GLU A 73 0.47 8.59 -6.13
C GLU A 73 1.46 8.31 -7.26
N ASN A 74 2.58 7.66 -6.97
CA ASN A 74 3.57 7.29 -7.98
C ASN A 74 3.03 6.28 -9.00
N LEU A 75 2.32 5.24 -8.54
CA LEU A 75 1.73 4.26 -9.44
C LEU A 75 0.62 4.87 -10.32
N THR A 76 -0.09 5.87 -9.81
CA THR A 76 -1.08 6.62 -10.59
C THR A 76 -0.40 7.52 -11.62
N SER A 77 0.66 8.24 -11.24
CA SER A 77 1.38 9.14 -12.16
C SER A 77 2.13 8.40 -13.26
N THR A 78 2.57 7.16 -13.00
CA THR A 78 3.20 6.27 -13.98
C THR A 78 2.20 5.49 -14.85
N GLY A 79 0.89 5.65 -14.60
CA GLY A 79 -0.18 5.01 -15.37
C GLY A 79 -0.40 3.53 -15.05
N VAL A 80 0.21 3.00 -13.99
CA VAL A 80 -0.03 1.64 -13.49
C VAL A 80 -1.41 1.54 -12.85
N LEU A 81 -1.80 2.58 -12.09
CA LEU A 81 -3.12 2.67 -11.47
C LEU A 81 -3.97 3.73 -12.16
N PRO A 82 -5.29 3.50 -12.30
CA PRO A 82 -6.21 4.54 -12.71
C PRO A 82 -6.36 5.59 -11.60
N ASP A 83 -6.44 6.87 -11.98
CA ASP A 83 -6.80 7.95 -11.04
C ASP A 83 -8.31 7.89 -10.75
N ILE A 84 -8.69 7.20 -9.69
CA ILE A 84 -10.09 7.12 -9.25
C ILE A 84 -10.64 8.47 -8.77
N ASN A 85 -9.76 9.41 -8.43
CA ASN A 85 -10.11 10.74 -7.96
C ASN A 85 -10.11 11.77 -9.11
N ALA A 86 -9.93 11.33 -10.37
CA ALA A 86 -9.82 12.20 -11.55
C ALA A 86 -10.97 13.22 -11.66
N THR A 87 -12.19 12.79 -11.34
CA THR A 87 -13.41 13.60 -11.47
C THR A 87 -13.70 14.51 -10.27
N LEU A 88 -12.92 14.41 -9.19
CA LEU A 88 -13.15 15.19 -7.98
C LEU A 88 -12.67 16.64 -8.16
N SER A 89 -13.49 17.59 -7.71
CA SER A 89 -13.09 18.99 -7.60
C SER A 89 -11.95 19.17 -6.59
N PRO A 90 -11.19 20.29 -6.65
CA PRO A 90 -10.11 20.55 -5.68
C PRO A 90 -10.58 20.47 -4.22
N ALA A 91 -11.76 20.99 -3.90
CA ALA A 91 -12.32 20.91 -2.55
C ALA A 91 -12.63 19.46 -2.13
N GLN A 92 -13.17 18.65 -3.04
CA GLN A 92 -13.45 17.24 -2.77
C GLN A 92 -12.18 16.42 -2.58
N ARG A 93 -11.12 16.70 -3.36
CA ARG A 93 -9.80 16.07 -3.17
C ARG A 93 -9.21 16.40 -1.80
N THR A 94 -9.36 17.65 -1.35
CA THR A 94 -8.93 18.05 0.01
C THR A 94 -9.70 17.31 1.09
N HIS A 95 -11.02 17.17 0.95
CA HIS A 95 -11.84 16.41 1.90
C HIS A 95 -11.48 14.91 1.90
N ASP A 96 -11.30 14.30 0.73
CA ASP A 96 -10.82 12.92 0.59
C ASP A 96 -9.50 12.72 1.34
N ARG A 97 -8.53 13.61 1.14
CA ARG A 97 -7.24 13.50 1.83
C ARG A 97 -7.37 13.69 3.34
N ALA A 98 -8.20 14.63 3.79
CA ALA A 98 -8.44 14.87 5.21
C ALA A 98 -9.10 13.66 5.89
N LEU A 99 -10.08 13.03 5.22
CA LEU A 99 -10.72 11.82 5.71
C LEU A 99 -9.74 10.65 5.76
N CYS A 100 -8.95 10.43 4.70
CA CYS A 100 -7.91 9.40 4.69
C CYS A 100 -6.92 9.60 5.86
N ALA A 101 -6.42 10.83 6.03
CA ALA A 101 -5.47 11.14 7.10
C ALA A 101 -6.08 10.94 8.50
N LEU A 102 -7.33 11.33 8.70
CA LEU A 102 -8.05 11.12 9.96
C LEU A 102 -8.21 9.63 10.28
N LEU A 103 -8.60 8.82 9.29
CA LEU A 103 -8.77 7.37 9.46
C LEU A 103 -7.42 6.68 9.69
N GLU A 104 -6.38 7.07 8.96
CA GLU A 104 -5.03 6.55 9.13
C GLU A 104 -4.46 6.88 10.52
N ASP A 105 -4.76 8.06 11.08
CA ASP A 105 -4.30 8.46 12.41
C ASP A 105 -5.13 7.83 13.55
N LYS A 106 -6.46 7.84 13.44
CA LYS A 106 -7.35 7.44 14.54
C LYS A 106 -7.77 5.98 14.51
N LEU A 107 -7.97 5.39 13.34
CA LEU A 107 -8.50 4.03 13.19
C LEU A 107 -7.39 2.96 13.21
N TYR A 108 -6.15 3.35 12.92
CA TYR A 108 -5.00 2.45 12.94
C TYR A 108 -4.84 1.73 14.29
N PHE A 109 -4.97 2.44 15.40
CA PHE A 109 -4.77 1.89 16.74
C PHE A 109 -5.78 0.79 17.11
N TYR A 110 -7.00 0.86 16.59
CA TYR A 110 -8.01 -0.17 16.82
C TYR A 110 -7.70 -1.47 16.08
N HIS A 111 -7.04 -1.41 14.93
CA HIS A 111 -6.60 -2.62 14.21
C HIS A 111 -5.40 -3.30 14.88
N VAL A 112 -4.53 -2.53 15.54
CA VAL A 112 -3.33 -3.07 16.21
C VAL A 112 -3.68 -3.73 17.56
N SER A 113 -4.65 -3.18 18.30
CA SER A 113 -5.02 -3.66 19.64
C SER A 113 -5.81 -4.97 19.64
N SER A 114 -6.41 -5.37 18.52
CA SER A 114 -7.09 -6.67 18.37
C SER A 114 -6.18 -7.83 17.95
N GLY A 115 -4.88 -7.58 17.71
CA GLY A 115 -3.93 -8.60 17.23
C GLY A 115 -3.17 -9.36 18.33
N CYS A 116 -3.33 -8.99 19.60
CA CYS A 116 -2.59 -9.58 20.72
C CYS A 116 -3.43 -10.63 21.48
N GLU A 117 -3.97 -11.64 20.78
CA GLU A 117 -4.60 -12.78 21.47
C GLU A 117 -4.28 -14.14 20.82
N ARG A 118 -3.24 -14.21 19.97
CA ARG A 118 -2.86 -15.47 19.32
C ARG A 118 -1.37 -15.75 19.32
N ILE A 119 -0.74 -15.57 20.49
CA ILE A 119 0.58 -16.14 20.80
C ILE A 119 0.57 -16.73 22.22
N LYS A 120 -0.22 -17.78 22.43
CA LYS A 120 0.04 -18.86 23.41
C LYS A 120 -0.65 -20.13 22.90
N GLY A 121 0.14 -21.07 22.42
CA GLY A 121 -0.26 -22.38 21.91
C GLY A 121 0.95 -23.08 21.34
#